data_AF-A0A7K3L2J5-F1
#
_entry.id   AF-A0A7K3L2J5-F1
#
_cell.length_a   1.000
_cell.length_b   1.000
_cell.length_c   1.000
_cell.angle_alpha   90.00
_cell.angle_beta   90.00
_cell.angle_gamma   90.00
#
_symmetry.space_group_name_H-M   'P 1'
#
loop_
_entity.id
_entity.type
_entity.pdbx_description
1 polymer ?
#
loop_
_entity_poly.entity_id
_entity_poly.type
_entity_poly.pdbx_seq_one_letter_code
_entity_poly.pdbx_strand_id
1 'polypeptide(L)'
;MDVAEKLEILADAAKYDVACTSSGASRSARKGSLGSVSQAGICHSFSADGRCITLLKVLLTNVCVCDCAYCVNRVSNEEVPRTAFRPRELADLTIGFYRRNYIEGLFLSSGVIRNADFTTELMIQTLEILRYEHRFRGYIHAKAVPGTSPELLDRLGHLADRLSVNLELPSAQSLKRLAPDKSRTSILSPMRQIMASMAEDADTRALMGKRTTYLTPVAPKRKTRAFAPAGQSTQMIIGASPESDHHILNLAASLYRSVGMRRVFFSAYLPVNDDARLPATDAVQLNREHRLYQADWLLRFYGFDVDEVIEARNPFLDPLVDPKANWALNHLEQFPIEVNTAPYETLLRVPGIGVRGAKLIVRARRHATLREDTLRKLGIAYKRARLFITCDGHYAGQGVDFTREALRAQLAAPPEGGRHGRRADKTIPGQLSLFESVDTPEKAAIRGEGPKAALGKGAGRTAESNYWDARRAKACEREALGSMPGGTIVGDAALSPSPCGSGLADTPGAGAEKRLRSRGRRRAPASPDARSASAGATPSKPTPEMLFA
;
A
#
# COMPACT_ATOMS: atom_id res chain seq x y z
N MET A 1 9.52 20.83 21.63
CA MET A 1 8.56 20.58 20.55
C MET A 1 7.32 19.97 21.14
N ASP A 2 6.15 20.51 20.77
CA ASP A 2 4.87 19.91 21.13
C ASP A 2 4.53 18.70 20.23
N VAL A 3 3.40 18.04 20.48
CA VAL A 3 2.98 16.84 19.72
C VAL A 3 2.61 17.18 18.27
N ALA A 4 2.11 18.39 17.99
CA ALA A 4 1.71 18.80 16.65
C ALA A 4 2.92 19.09 15.77
N GLU A 5 3.91 19.81 16.29
CA GLU A 5 5.21 20.05 15.65
C GLU A 5 5.93 18.73 15.36
N LYS A 6 5.93 17.80 16.33
CA LYS A 6 6.47 16.44 16.12
C LYS A 6 5.76 15.71 14.98
N LEU A 7 4.43 15.78 14.94
CA LEU A 7 3.64 15.13 13.90
C LEU A 7 3.97 15.70 12.52
N GLU A 8 4.12 17.01 12.39
CA GLU A 8 4.48 17.65 11.12
C GLU A 8 5.83 17.12 10.59
N ILE A 9 6.88 17.16 11.43
CA ILE A 9 8.22 16.70 11.07
C ILE A 9 8.21 15.19 10.75
N LEU A 10 7.59 14.37 11.60
CA LEU A 10 7.65 12.92 11.49
C LEU A 10 6.70 12.34 10.45
N ALA A 11 5.62 13.05 10.11
CA ALA A 11 4.76 12.69 8.98
C ALA A 11 5.41 13.07 7.65
N ASP A 12 6.07 14.23 7.55
CA ASP A 12 6.82 14.61 6.34
C ASP A 12 7.98 13.64 6.10
N ALA A 13 8.75 13.32 7.14
CA ALA A 13 9.82 12.34 7.05
C ALA A 13 9.32 10.94 6.67
N ALA A 14 8.08 10.58 7.03
CA ALA A 14 7.49 9.30 6.64
C ALA A 14 7.12 9.25 5.14
N LYS A 15 7.03 10.37 4.41
CA LYS A 15 6.53 10.38 3.02
C LYS A 15 7.25 9.40 2.08
N TYR A 16 8.54 9.17 2.31
CA TYR A 16 9.39 8.24 1.55
C TYR A 16 9.07 6.75 1.78
N ASP A 17 8.31 6.40 2.82
CA ASP A 17 7.87 5.02 3.05
C ASP A 17 6.63 4.68 2.21
N VAL A 18 6.84 3.93 1.14
CA VAL A 18 5.76 3.56 0.23
C VAL A 18 5.05 2.32 0.78
N ALA A 19 3.86 2.54 1.35
CA ALA A 19 2.94 1.47 1.77
C ALA A 19 1.49 1.70 1.35
N CYS A 20 1.19 2.91 0.89
CA CYS A 20 -0.15 3.44 0.67
C CYS A 20 -0.07 4.64 -0.30
N THR A 21 -1.21 5.00 -0.89
CA THR A 21 -1.33 6.21 -1.73
C THR A 21 -1.60 7.42 -0.83
N SER A 22 -0.86 8.50 -1.00
CA SER A 22 -1.01 9.74 -0.23
C SER A 22 -2.30 10.46 -0.58
N SER A 23 -3.02 10.96 0.43
CA SER A 23 -4.15 11.86 0.25
C SER A 23 -3.62 13.28 0.01
N GLY A 24 -3.20 13.60 -1.22
CA GLY A 24 -2.51 14.86 -1.57
C GLY A 24 -3.33 16.15 -1.45
N ALA A 25 -4.35 16.23 -0.60
CA ALA A 25 -5.24 17.39 -0.48
C ALA A 25 -4.99 18.16 0.82
N SER A 26 -4.79 19.49 0.73
CA SER A 26 -4.83 20.43 1.86
C SER A 26 -6.01 21.36 1.69
N ARG A 27 -6.89 21.48 2.69
CA ARG A 27 -7.99 22.47 2.67
C ARG A 27 -8.27 22.95 4.09
N SER A 28 -8.17 24.26 4.32
CA SER A 28 -8.52 24.87 5.61
C SER A 28 -10.04 24.87 5.84
N ALA A 29 -10.45 24.88 7.10
CA ALA A 29 -11.84 25.07 7.47
C ALA A 29 -12.29 26.49 7.07
N ARG A 30 -13.46 26.62 6.43
CA ARG A 30 -14.06 27.92 6.10
C ARG A 30 -15.25 28.18 7.01
N LYS A 31 -15.32 29.39 7.59
CA LYS A 31 -16.45 29.81 8.45
C LYS A 31 -17.77 29.65 7.69
N GLY A 32 -18.73 28.93 8.28
CA GLY A 32 -20.02 28.60 7.63
C GLY A 32 -19.97 27.40 6.68
N SER A 33 -18.85 26.69 6.57
CA SER A 33 -18.71 25.45 5.79
C SER A 33 -18.20 24.31 6.65
N LEU A 34 -18.60 23.09 6.32
CA LEU A 34 -18.15 21.88 7.01
C LEU A 34 -16.88 21.31 6.36
N GLY A 35 -15.92 20.96 7.21
CA GLY A 35 -14.75 20.18 6.84
C GLY A 35 -13.46 20.98 6.66
N SER A 36 -12.35 20.32 7.01
CA SER A 36 -10.96 20.70 6.72
C SER A 36 -10.20 19.42 6.39
N VAL A 37 -9.16 19.51 5.56
CA VAL A 37 -8.28 18.40 5.23
C VAL A 37 -6.88 18.72 5.74
N SER A 38 -6.38 17.90 6.66
CA SER A 38 -4.98 17.93 7.11
C SER A 38 -4.13 17.07 6.18
N GLN A 39 -3.01 17.62 5.70
CA GLN A 39 -2.05 16.87 4.88
C GLN A 39 -1.17 15.91 5.70
N ALA A 40 -0.97 16.19 6.98
CA ALA A 40 0.06 15.51 7.75
C ALA A 40 -0.34 14.07 8.09
N GLY A 41 0.31 13.13 7.43
CA GLY A 41 0.37 11.74 7.85
C GLY A 41 -0.88 10.93 7.57
N ILE A 42 -1.82 11.34 6.71
CA ILE A 42 -2.95 10.48 6.32
C ILE A 42 -2.70 9.87 4.94
N CYS A 43 -2.73 8.54 4.86
CA CYS A 43 -2.62 7.81 3.60
C CYS A 43 -3.69 6.71 3.45
N HIS A 44 -3.87 6.22 2.23
CA HIS A 44 -4.83 5.17 1.91
C HIS A 44 -4.15 3.84 1.57
N SER A 45 -4.46 2.79 2.32
CA SER A 45 -4.02 1.42 2.05
C SER A 45 -5.22 0.52 1.71
N PHE A 46 -4.96 -0.75 1.45
CA PHE A 46 -6.00 -1.74 1.18
C PHE A 46 -5.90 -2.89 2.17
N SER A 47 -7.00 -3.21 2.84
CA SER A 47 -7.12 -4.38 3.71
C SER A 47 -7.13 -5.68 2.90
N ALA A 48 -7.04 -6.82 3.60
CA ALA A 48 -6.97 -8.15 2.98
C ALA A 48 -8.18 -8.49 2.09
N ASP A 49 -9.34 -7.89 2.34
CA ASP A 49 -10.58 -8.00 1.57
C ASP A 49 -10.70 -6.99 0.41
N GLY A 50 -9.69 -6.14 0.20
CA GLY A 50 -9.65 -5.16 -0.89
C GLY A 50 -10.36 -3.84 -0.59
N ARG A 51 -10.82 -3.61 0.64
CA ARG A 51 -11.38 -2.32 1.05
C ARG A 51 -10.27 -1.28 1.22
N CYS A 52 -10.52 -0.06 0.75
CA CYS A 52 -9.64 1.08 1.00
C CYS A 52 -9.78 1.52 2.46
N ILE A 53 -8.65 1.70 3.16
CA ILE A 53 -8.56 2.12 4.55
C ILE A 53 -7.67 3.35 4.70
N THR A 54 -8.06 4.28 5.56
CA THR A 54 -7.23 5.45 5.93
C THR A 54 -6.30 5.13 7.09
N LEU A 55 -5.01 5.46 6.99
CA LEU A 55 -4.00 5.20 8.02
C LEU A 55 -3.30 6.50 8.43
N LEU A 56 -2.98 6.62 9.72
CA LEU A 56 -1.96 7.57 10.19
C LEU A 56 -0.58 6.98 9.84
N LYS A 57 0.07 7.53 8.83
CA LYS A 57 1.43 7.23 8.40
C LYS A 57 2.41 8.20 9.04
N VAL A 58 3.25 7.69 9.94
CA VAL A 58 4.18 8.51 10.72
C VAL A 58 5.41 7.72 11.14
N LEU A 59 6.53 8.40 11.35
CA LEU A 59 7.68 7.84 12.01
C LEU A 59 7.54 7.95 13.54
N LEU A 60 7.99 6.93 14.29
CA LEU A 60 8.24 7.08 15.72
C LEU A 60 9.30 8.18 15.97
N THR A 61 10.30 8.23 15.11
CA THR A 61 11.42 9.18 15.17
C THR A 61 12.06 9.35 13.80
N ASN A 62 12.63 10.53 13.52
CA ASN A 62 13.53 10.73 12.40
C ASN A 62 15.01 10.73 12.82
N VAL A 63 15.31 10.51 14.10
CA VAL A 63 16.68 10.23 14.56
C VAL A 63 17.10 8.86 14.01
N CYS A 64 18.27 8.82 13.36
CA CYS A 64 18.80 7.58 12.80
C CYS A 64 20.31 7.54 12.95
N VAL A 65 20.85 6.38 13.32
CA VAL A 65 22.30 6.13 13.36
C VAL A 65 22.89 5.77 11.99
N CYS A 66 22.05 5.39 11.02
CA CYS A 66 22.51 4.97 9.69
C CYS A 66 22.78 6.17 8.78
N ASP A 67 23.74 6.02 7.86
CA ASP A 67 24.15 7.04 6.89
C ASP A 67 23.81 6.67 5.44
N CYS A 68 22.55 6.26 5.21
CA CYS A 68 22.08 5.93 3.86
C CYS A 68 22.09 7.18 2.97
N ALA A 69 22.85 7.13 1.86
CA ALA A 69 23.11 8.25 0.97
C ALA A 69 21.81 8.95 0.50
N TYR A 70 20.80 8.17 0.14
CA TYR A 70 19.51 8.62 -0.39
C TYR A 70 18.51 9.13 0.68
N CYS A 71 18.80 8.94 1.97
CA CYS A 71 17.82 9.16 3.04
C CYS A 71 18.01 10.53 3.68
N VAL A 72 16.97 11.37 3.69
CA VAL A 72 17.01 12.67 4.39
C VAL A 72 17.30 12.52 5.90
N ASN A 73 16.91 11.39 6.49
CA ASN A 73 17.11 11.11 7.91
C ASN A 73 18.50 10.53 8.24
N ARG A 74 19.43 10.47 7.28
CA ARG A 74 20.80 9.97 7.51
C ARG A 74 21.51 10.74 8.64
N VAL A 75 22.38 10.07 9.39
CA VAL A 75 23.03 10.66 10.58
C VAL A 75 23.87 11.89 10.24
N SER A 76 24.53 11.93 9.07
CA SER A 76 25.36 13.07 8.66
C SER A 76 24.57 14.26 8.09
N ASN A 77 23.24 14.17 7.99
CA ASN A 77 22.43 15.33 7.62
C ASN A 77 22.08 16.15 8.88
N GLU A 78 22.87 17.20 9.12
CA GLU A 78 22.75 18.09 10.28
C GLU A 78 21.62 19.14 10.15
N GLU A 79 21.14 19.38 8.93
CA GLU A 79 20.16 20.44 8.65
C GLU A 79 18.72 20.05 9.03
N VAL A 80 18.45 18.75 9.18
CA VAL A 80 17.12 18.22 9.44
C VAL A 80 16.79 18.26 10.93
N PRO A 81 15.73 18.98 11.37
CA PRO A 81 15.29 18.99 12.76
C PRO A 81 14.96 17.58 13.25
N ARG A 82 15.58 17.16 14.35
CA ARG A 82 15.41 15.81 14.89
C ARG A 82 14.43 15.77 16.04
N THR A 83 13.52 14.79 16.00
CA THR A 83 12.52 14.62 17.04
C THR A 83 12.04 13.18 17.12
N ALA A 84 11.43 12.85 18.26
CA ALA A 84 10.90 11.53 18.56
C ALA A 84 9.63 11.62 19.41
N PHE A 85 8.67 10.75 19.13
CA PHE A 85 7.54 10.51 20.02
C PHE A 85 7.95 9.63 21.19
N ARG A 86 7.44 9.92 22.37
CA ARG A 86 7.32 8.92 23.43
C ARG A 86 6.21 7.93 23.03
N PRO A 87 6.33 6.63 23.39
CA PRO A 87 5.31 5.64 23.02
C PRO A 87 3.86 6.02 23.36
N ARG A 88 3.65 6.60 24.55
CA ARG A 88 2.35 7.13 24.99
C ARG A 88 1.83 8.25 24.09
N GLU A 89 2.70 9.21 23.73
CA GLU A 89 2.31 10.36 22.90
C GLU A 89 1.75 9.89 21.56
N LEU A 90 2.44 8.95 20.90
CA LEU A 90 2.02 8.43 19.60
C LEU A 90 0.76 7.55 19.70
N ALA A 91 0.63 6.74 20.75
CA ALA A 91 -0.56 5.94 20.97
C ALA A 91 -1.80 6.82 21.18
N ASP A 92 -1.70 7.83 22.04
CA ASP A 92 -2.80 8.75 22.33
C ASP A 92 -3.16 9.61 21.12
N LEU A 93 -2.17 10.04 20.34
CA LEU A 93 -2.36 10.73 19.06
C LEU A 93 -3.16 9.86 18.08
N THR A 94 -2.76 8.61 17.91
CA THR A 94 -3.44 7.63 17.03
C THR A 94 -4.91 7.47 17.44
N ILE A 95 -5.18 7.30 18.73
CA ILE A 95 -6.55 7.19 19.25
C ILE A 95 -7.33 8.50 19.04
N GLY A 96 -6.67 9.65 19.16
CA GLY A 96 -7.24 10.95 18.87
C GLY A 96 -7.74 11.08 17.43
N PHE A 97 -6.95 10.66 16.44
CA PHE A 97 -7.36 10.63 15.03
C PHE A 97 -8.45 9.59 14.77
N TYR A 98 -8.36 8.41 15.38
CA TYR A 98 -9.34 7.35 15.23
C TYR A 98 -10.72 7.75 15.77
N ARG A 99 -10.80 8.32 16.98
CA ARG A 99 -12.07 8.78 17.58
C ARG A 99 -12.76 9.89 16.79
N ARG A 100 -12.00 10.63 15.98
CA ARG A 100 -12.52 11.69 15.09
C ARG A 100 -12.85 11.16 13.68
N ASN A 101 -12.75 9.84 13.46
CA ASN A 101 -12.99 9.19 12.18
C ASN A 101 -12.08 9.67 11.04
N TYR A 102 -10.85 10.14 11.36
CA TYR A 102 -9.87 10.54 10.36
C TYR A 102 -9.04 9.37 9.83
N ILE A 103 -8.90 8.33 10.64
CA ILE A 103 -8.13 7.12 10.32
C ILE A 103 -8.88 5.88 10.78
N GLU A 104 -8.50 4.75 10.22
CA GLU A 104 -8.94 3.40 10.60
C GLU A 104 -7.77 2.56 11.14
N GLY A 105 -6.56 3.12 11.14
CA GLY A 105 -5.35 2.42 11.49
C GLY A 105 -4.10 3.29 11.54
N LEU A 106 -2.98 2.64 11.86
CA LEU A 106 -1.65 3.23 12.00
C LEU A 106 -0.69 2.53 11.02
N PHE A 107 0.08 3.30 10.26
CA PHE A 107 1.31 2.87 9.63
C PHE A 107 2.48 3.46 10.42
N LEU A 108 3.20 2.59 11.14
CA LEU A 108 4.31 2.95 12.01
C LEU A 108 5.64 2.52 11.40
N SER A 109 6.52 3.48 11.19
CA SER A 109 7.92 3.27 10.81
C SER A 109 8.84 4.06 11.75
N SER A 110 10.15 4.00 11.56
CA SER A 110 11.08 4.67 12.45
C SER A 110 12.46 4.83 11.79
N GLY A 111 13.16 5.91 12.13
CA GLY A 111 14.63 5.92 12.13
C GLY A 111 15.17 5.03 13.26
N VAL A 112 16.48 4.75 13.25
CA VAL A 112 17.10 3.87 14.24
C VAL A 112 17.71 4.69 15.37
N ILE A 113 17.06 4.71 16.53
CA ILE A 113 17.60 5.33 17.75
C ILE A 113 18.52 4.32 18.43
N ARG A 114 19.79 4.67 18.60
CA ARG A 114 20.84 3.84 19.24
C ARG A 114 21.13 2.53 18.49
N ASN A 115 20.16 1.64 18.40
CA ASN A 115 20.21 0.38 17.66
C ASN A 115 18.80 -0.12 17.29
N ALA A 116 18.73 -1.21 16.52
CA ALA A 116 17.48 -1.77 16.03
C ALA A 116 16.55 -2.26 17.16
N ASP A 117 17.10 -2.97 18.15
CA ASP A 117 16.32 -3.52 19.27
C ASP A 117 15.66 -2.42 20.10
N PHE A 118 16.43 -1.42 20.54
CA PHE A 118 15.90 -0.31 21.32
C PHE A 118 14.79 0.44 20.58
N THR A 119 14.95 0.64 19.27
CA THR A 119 13.91 1.25 18.44
C THR A 119 12.66 0.37 18.38
N THR A 120 12.82 -0.92 18.15
CA THR A 120 11.71 -1.87 18.09
C THR A 120 11.00 -2.01 19.44
N GLU A 121 11.71 -1.95 20.57
CA GLU A 121 11.10 -1.92 21.90
C GLU A 121 10.15 -0.74 22.08
N LEU A 122 10.54 0.46 21.63
CA LEU A 122 9.68 1.65 21.68
C LEU A 122 8.46 1.51 20.77
N MET A 123 8.62 0.91 19.59
CA MET A 123 7.51 0.59 18.70
C MET A 123 6.56 -0.41 19.37
N ILE A 124 7.09 -1.49 19.97
CA ILE A 124 6.30 -2.48 20.70
C ILE A 124 5.53 -1.82 21.85
N GLN A 125 6.18 -0.99 22.67
CA GLN A 125 5.50 -0.27 23.76
C GLN A 125 4.33 0.58 23.24
N THR A 126 4.51 1.28 22.12
CA THR A 126 3.44 2.07 21.48
C THR A 126 2.26 1.18 21.11
N LEU A 127 2.55 0.04 20.50
CA LEU A 127 1.56 -0.93 20.03
C LEU A 127 0.88 -1.67 21.19
N GLU A 128 1.59 -1.97 22.28
CA GLU A 128 1.04 -2.58 23.50
C GLU A 128 0.05 -1.63 24.17
N ILE A 129 0.38 -0.33 24.29
CA ILE A 129 -0.56 0.69 24.77
C ILE A 129 -1.82 0.72 23.90
N LEU A 130 -1.66 0.71 22.57
CA LEU A 130 -2.80 0.67 21.64
C LEU A 130 -3.64 -0.60 21.84
N ARG A 131 -3.03 -1.79 21.84
CA ARG A 131 -3.75 -3.08 21.84
C ARG A 131 -4.35 -3.44 23.20
N TYR A 132 -3.68 -3.14 24.30
CA TYR A 132 -4.05 -3.62 25.63
C TYR A 132 -4.73 -2.55 26.48
N GLU A 133 -4.23 -1.32 26.49
CA GLU A 133 -4.83 -0.24 27.28
C GLU A 133 -6.01 0.39 26.54
N HIS A 134 -5.78 0.89 25.33
CA HIS A 134 -6.84 1.50 24.50
C HIS A 134 -7.76 0.48 23.83
N ARG A 135 -7.41 -0.81 23.88
CA ARG A 135 -8.13 -1.92 23.22
C ARG A 135 -8.38 -1.67 21.74
N PHE A 136 -7.44 -0.99 21.08
CA PHE A 136 -7.52 -0.59 19.69
C PHE A 136 -7.57 -1.82 18.78
N ARG A 137 -8.66 -1.94 18.00
CA ARG A 137 -8.88 -3.02 17.02
C ARG A 137 -8.70 -2.57 15.57
N GLY A 138 -8.34 -1.31 15.33
CA GLY A 138 -8.03 -0.83 14.00
C GLY A 138 -6.75 -1.44 13.43
N TYR A 139 -6.50 -1.17 12.17
CA TYR A 139 -5.41 -1.76 11.40
C TYR A 139 -4.05 -1.20 11.82
N ILE A 140 -3.02 -2.04 11.96
CA ILE A 140 -1.64 -1.61 12.24
C ILE A 140 -0.70 -2.24 11.22
N HIS A 141 0.02 -1.42 10.48
CA HIS A 141 1.17 -1.82 9.67
C HIS A 141 2.43 -1.30 10.35
N ALA A 142 3.29 -2.20 10.83
CA ALA A 142 4.57 -1.82 11.42
C ALA A 142 5.75 -2.17 10.49
N LYS A 143 6.71 -1.26 10.38
CA LYS A 143 7.98 -1.49 9.69
C LYS A 143 9.00 -2.07 10.66
N ALA A 144 9.38 -3.33 10.46
CA ALA A 144 10.42 -3.95 11.24
C ALA A 144 11.79 -3.36 10.87
N VAL A 145 12.57 -3.01 11.89
CA VAL A 145 13.90 -2.42 11.72
C VAL A 145 14.91 -3.53 11.41
N PRO A 146 15.68 -3.47 10.31
CA PRO A 146 16.72 -4.44 10.01
C PRO A 146 17.71 -4.60 11.18
N GLY A 147 18.06 -5.84 11.50
CA GLY A 147 18.93 -6.16 12.65
C GLY A 147 18.21 -6.29 14.00
N THR A 148 16.88 -6.20 14.05
CA THR A 148 16.08 -6.51 15.25
C THR A 148 16.22 -7.99 15.62
N SER A 149 16.35 -8.28 16.91
CA SER A 149 16.38 -9.61 17.50
C SER A 149 15.10 -10.42 17.22
N PRO A 150 15.21 -11.76 17.09
CA PRO A 150 14.07 -12.60 16.78
C PRO A 150 12.91 -12.47 17.76
N GLU A 151 13.18 -12.35 19.06
CA GLU A 151 12.18 -12.29 20.12
C GLU A 151 11.36 -10.99 20.04
N LEU A 152 12.00 -9.87 19.72
CA LEU A 152 11.31 -8.60 19.52
C LEU A 152 10.49 -8.60 18.23
N LEU A 153 11.01 -9.20 17.15
CA LEU A 153 10.27 -9.33 15.90
C LEU A 153 9.01 -10.19 16.07
N ASP A 154 9.10 -11.25 16.87
CA ASP A 154 7.96 -12.11 17.20
C ASP A 154 6.86 -11.33 17.94
N ARG A 155 7.25 -10.62 19.01
CA ARG A 155 6.34 -9.75 19.78
C ARG A 155 5.69 -8.68 18.90
N LEU A 156 6.46 -8.03 18.04
CA LEU A 156 5.97 -7.00 17.11
C LEU A 156 4.92 -7.58 16.16
N GLY A 157 5.14 -8.78 15.63
CA GLY A 157 4.23 -9.43 14.68
C GLY A 157 2.89 -9.85 15.29
N HIS A 158 2.82 -10.16 16.58
CA HIS A 158 1.54 -10.38 17.27
C HIS A 158 0.76 -9.09 17.55
N LEU A 159 1.41 -7.93 17.52
CA LEU A 159 0.75 -6.64 17.76
C LEU A 159 0.26 -5.97 16.45
N ALA A 160 0.97 -6.21 15.35
CA ALA A 160 0.68 -5.66 14.03
C ALA A 160 -0.24 -6.56 13.19
N ASP A 161 -1.04 -5.95 12.31
CA ASP A 161 -1.81 -6.67 11.30
C ASP A 161 -0.94 -6.99 10.07
N ARG A 162 0.01 -6.10 9.73
CA ARG A 162 0.98 -6.26 8.65
C ARG A 162 2.37 -5.88 9.12
N LEU A 163 3.37 -6.63 8.67
CA LEU A 163 4.79 -6.26 8.82
C LEU A 163 5.42 -5.90 7.48
N SER A 164 6.46 -5.07 7.52
CA SER A 164 7.33 -4.88 6.37
C SER A 164 8.77 -4.64 6.77
N VAL A 165 9.70 -5.13 5.97
CA VAL A 165 11.14 -4.85 6.06
C VAL A 165 11.55 -4.23 4.74
N ASN A 166 12.26 -3.12 4.74
CA ASN A 166 12.74 -2.55 3.48
C ASN A 166 13.93 -3.33 2.94
N LEU A 167 13.88 -3.66 1.65
CA LEU A 167 15.03 -4.17 0.93
C LEU A 167 16.00 -3.04 0.52
N GLU A 168 15.45 -1.83 0.40
CA GLU A 168 16.16 -0.58 0.08
C GLU A 168 16.65 -0.51 -1.38
N LEU A 169 17.61 -1.35 -1.77
CA LEU A 169 18.21 -1.35 -3.10
C LEU A 169 18.04 -2.72 -3.76
N PRO A 170 18.12 -2.83 -5.10
CA PRO A 170 17.91 -4.11 -5.78
C PRO A 170 19.10 -5.09 -5.66
N SER A 171 20.34 -4.61 -5.49
CA SER A 171 21.53 -5.46 -5.34
C SER A 171 22.32 -5.21 -4.05
N ALA A 172 23.11 -6.21 -3.65
CA ALA A 172 24.05 -6.11 -2.52
C ALA A 172 25.15 -5.08 -2.79
N GLN A 173 25.61 -4.95 -4.03
CA GLN A 173 26.62 -3.96 -4.41
C GLN A 173 26.09 -2.54 -4.18
N SER A 174 24.87 -2.27 -4.64
CA SER A 174 24.21 -0.97 -4.45
C SER A 174 23.85 -0.73 -2.99
N LEU A 175 23.40 -1.75 -2.26
CA LEU A 175 23.15 -1.67 -0.82
C LEU A 175 24.44 -1.26 -0.08
N LYS A 176 25.57 -1.93 -0.33
CA LYS A 176 26.86 -1.61 0.31
C LYS A 176 27.31 -0.19 -0.02
N ARG A 177 27.11 0.26 -1.26
CA ARG A 177 27.49 1.61 -1.70
C ARG A 177 26.62 2.69 -1.06
N LEU A 178 25.29 2.52 -1.10
CA LEU A 178 24.33 3.58 -0.76
C LEU A 178 23.79 3.51 0.66
N ALA A 179 23.86 2.35 1.32
CA ALA A 179 23.41 2.14 2.70
C ALA A 179 24.40 1.23 3.43
N PRO A 180 25.64 1.71 3.69
CA PRO A 180 26.74 0.88 4.20
C PRO A 180 26.45 0.23 5.56
N ASP A 181 25.62 0.86 6.40
CA ASP A 181 25.23 0.32 7.71
C ASP A 181 24.20 -0.83 7.64
N LYS A 182 23.70 -1.14 6.44
CA LYS A 182 22.74 -2.22 6.20
C LYS A 182 23.42 -3.36 5.47
N SER A 183 23.21 -4.58 5.95
CA SER A 183 23.70 -5.79 5.30
C SER A 183 22.54 -6.60 4.74
N ARG A 184 22.81 -7.38 3.69
CA ARG A 184 21.83 -8.33 3.13
C ARG A 184 21.26 -9.24 4.22
N THR A 185 22.12 -9.78 5.08
CA THR A 185 21.71 -10.69 6.15
C THR A 185 20.77 -10.01 7.13
N SER A 186 21.07 -8.77 7.55
CA SER A 186 20.23 -8.00 8.47
C SER A 186 18.83 -7.68 7.91
N ILE A 187 18.68 -7.68 6.58
CA ILE A 187 17.42 -7.42 5.88
C ILE A 187 16.66 -8.72 5.59
N LEU A 188 17.31 -9.74 5.03
CA LEU A 188 16.63 -10.97 4.62
C LEU A 188 16.27 -11.89 5.80
N SER A 189 17.08 -11.89 6.87
CA SER A 189 16.81 -12.70 8.06
C SER A 189 15.44 -12.39 8.68
N PRO A 190 15.10 -11.13 9.03
CA PRO A 190 13.79 -10.83 9.60
C PRO A 190 12.64 -11.15 8.63
N MET A 191 12.81 -10.98 7.31
CA MET A 191 11.76 -11.35 6.34
C MET A 191 11.45 -12.86 6.35
N ARG A 192 12.50 -13.70 6.44
CA ARG A 192 12.34 -15.15 6.55
C ARG A 192 11.69 -15.55 7.87
N GLN A 193 12.11 -14.92 8.96
CA GLN A 193 11.49 -15.16 10.26
C GLN A 193 10.00 -14.80 10.23
N ILE A 194 9.63 -13.63 9.70
CA ILE A 194 8.21 -13.24 9.56
C ILE A 194 7.44 -14.28 8.76
N MET A 195 8.00 -14.80 7.66
CA MET A 195 7.37 -15.85 6.87
C MET A 195 7.16 -17.14 7.69
N ALA A 196 8.19 -17.58 8.41
CA ALA A 196 8.14 -18.77 9.25
C ALA A 196 7.10 -18.62 10.37
N SER A 197 7.12 -17.51 11.11
CA SER A 197 6.15 -17.20 12.17
C SER A 197 4.72 -17.11 11.65
N MET A 198 4.50 -16.53 10.46
CA MET A 198 3.18 -16.53 9.81
C MET A 198 2.70 -17.94 9.46
N ALA A 199 3.58 -18.80 8.94
CA ALA A 199 3.25 -20.18 8.59
C ALA A 199 2.94 -20.99 9.86
N GLU A 200 3.76 -20.85 10.90
CA GLU A 200 3.56 -21.52 12.19
C GLU A 200 2.25 -21.09 12.87
N ASP A 201 1.94 -19.79 12.89
CA ASP A 201 0.69 -19.29 13.47
C ASP A 201 -0.53 -19.78 12.67
N ALA A 202 -0.43 -19.84 11.33
CA ALA A 202 -1.48 -20.38 10.48
C ALA A 202 -1.73 -21.87 10.74
N ASP A 203 -0.67 -22.69 10.80
CA ASP A 203 -0.75 -24.13 11.08
C ASP A 203 -1.30 -24.38 12.47
N THR A 204 -0.81 -23.65 13.48
CA THR A 204 -1.28 -23.74 14.86
C THR A 204 -2.78 -23.44 14.95
N ARG A 205 -3.25 -22.37 14.28
CA ARG A 205 -4.68 -22.01 14.25
C ARG A 205 -5.52 -23.01 13.48
N ALA A 206 -5.02 -23.54 12.37
CA ALA A 206 -5.71 -24.56 11.58
C ALA A 206 -5.88 -25.86 12.37
N LEU A 207 -4.86 -26.29 13.12
CA LEU A 207 -4.94 -27.44 14.03
C LEU A 207 -5.98 -27.23 15.14
N MET A 208 -6.05 -26.02 15.71
CA MET A 208 -7.06 -25.67 16.72
C MET A 208 -8.50 -25.65 16.16
N GLY A 209 -8.68 -25.30 14.89
CA GLY A 209 -9.98 -25.28 14.23
C GLY A 209 -10.51 -26.67 13.85
N LYS A 210 -9.64 -27.69 13.79
CA LYS A 210 -10.04 -29.07 13.46
C LYS A 210 -10.66 -29.73 14.70
N ARG A 211 -11.92 -30.18 14.58
CA ARG A 211 -12.56 -31.10 15.52
C ARG A 211 -11.96 -32.50 15.35
N THR A 212 -10.76 -32.71 15.88
CA THR A 212 -10.06 -34.01 15.82
C THR A 212 -10.56 -35.01 16.85
N THR A 213 -11.43 -34.60 17.78
CA THR A 213 -12.02 -35.45 18.81
C THR A 213 -13.55 -35.33 18.81
N TYR A 214 -14.22 -36.42 19.21
CA TYR A 214 -15.68 -36.48 19.42
C TYR A 214 -16.12 -35.76 20.71
N LEU A 215 -15.15 -35.39 21.56
CA LEU A 215 -15.37 -34.59 22.75
C LEU A 215 -15.63 -33.13 22.35
N THR A 216 -16.51 -32.45 23.09
CA THR A 216 -16.73 -31.02 22.92
C THR A 216 -15.39 -30.29 23.03
N PRO A 217 -14.92 -29.62 21.96
CA PRO A 217 -13.64 -28.94 22.01
C PRO A 217 -13.71 -27.83 23.06
N VAL A 218 -12.89 -27.93 24.11
CA VAL A 218 -12.64 -26.77 24.97
C VAL A 218 -11.80 -25.82 24.13
N ALA A 219 -12.42 -24.76 23.61
CA ALA A 219 -11.70 -23.76 22.82
C ALA A 219 -10.51 -23.26 23.65
N PRO A 220 -9.25 -23.48 23.22
CA PRO A 220 -8.11 -22.98 23.96
C PRO A 220 -8.26 -21.45 24.04
N LYS A 221 -8.24 -20.89 25.25
CA LYS A 221 -8.24 -19.44 25.50
C LYS A 221 -6.89 -18.86 25.11
N ARG A 222 -6.48 -18.97 23.84
CA ARG A 222 -5.27 -18.29 23.37
C ARG A 222 -5.60 -16.79 23.36
N LYS A 223 -5.07 -16.07 24.36
CA LYS A 223 -5.19 -14.60 24.46
C LYS A 223 -4.33 -13.88 23.40
N THR A 224 -3.46 -14.60 22.68
CA THR A 224 -2.51 -14.01 21.73
C THR A 224 -3.16 -13.79 20.36
N ARG A 225 -2.96 -12.58 19.84
CA ARG A 225 -3.42 -12.15 18.50
C ARG A 225 -2.74 -12.95 17.39
N ALA A 226 -3.36 -12.98 16.20
CA ALA A 226 -2.75 -13.56 15.01
C ALA A 226 -1.45 -12.84 14.66
N PHE A 227 -0.47 -13.61 14.17
CA PHE A 227 0.81 -13.06 13.76
C PHE A 227 0.69 -12.45 12.37
N ALA A 228 0.83 -11.13 12.26
CA ALA A 228 0.79 -10.38 11.00
C ALA A 228 -0.22 -10.92 9.95
N PRO A 229 -1.52 -11.04 10.29
CA PRO A 229 -2.52 -11.73 9.45
C PRO A 229 -2.71 -11.14 8.04
N ALA A 230 -2.39 -9.86 7.83
CA ALA A 230 -2.42 -9.21 6.52
C ALA A 230 -1.13 -9.42 5.71
N GLY A 231 -0.18 -10.19 6.23
CA GLY A 231 1.05 -10.64 5.61
C GLY A 231 2.23 -9.69 5.72
N GLN A 232 3.26 -9.95 4.91
CA GLN A 232 4.47 -9.13 4.86
C GLN A 232 4.66 -8.42 3.52
N SER A 233 5.35 -7.29 3.54
CA SER A 233 5.68 -6.50 2.34
C SER A 233 7.07 -5.90 2.43
N THR A 234 7.60 -5.41 1.31
CA THR A 234 8.92 -4.78 1.25
C THR A 234 8.91 -3.62 0.26
N GLN A 235 9.94 -2.78 0.29
CA GLN A 235 10.12 -1.64 -0.60
C GLN A 235 11.56 -1.60 -1.11
N MET A 236 11.71 -1.18 -2.36
CA MET A 236 12.98 -0.88 -3.02
C MET A 236 12.91 0.47 -3.74
N ILE A 237 14.05 1.16 -3.80
CA ILE A 237 14.22 2.45 -4.47
C ILE A 237 14.69 2.19 -5.90
N ILE A 238 14.04 2.82 -6.85
CA ILE A 238 14.27 2.66 -8.29
C ILE A 238 14.89 3.94 -8.85
N GLY A 239 16.00 3.78 -9.56
CA GLY A 239 16.71 4.89 -10.19
C GLY A 239 17.81 5.51 -9.33
N ALA A 240 17.95 5.13 -8.05
CA ALA A 240 19.12 5.51 -7.23
C ALA A 240 20.38 4.69 -7.58
N SER A 241 20.21 3.58 -8.28
CA SER A 241 21.23 2.58 -8.57
C SER A 241 21.04 1.99 -9.98
N PRO A 242 22.06 1.37 -10.57
CA PRO A 242 22.09 1.07 -12.01
C PRO A 242 21.36 -0.22 -12.41
N GLU A 243 20.67 -0.90 -11.49
CA GLU A 243 20.00 -2.17 -11.81
C GLU A 243 18.88 -1.96 -12.83
N SER A 244 18.78 -2.95 -13.72
CA SER A 244 17.80 -2.97 -14.80
C SER A 244 16.43 -3.42 -14.31
N ASP A 245 15.39 -3.16 -15.11
CA ASP A 245 14.03 -3.59 -14.78
C ASP A 245 13.91 -5.12 -14.80
N HIS A 246 14.67 -5.81 -15.67
CA HIS A 246 14.76 -7.27 -15.69
C HIS A 246 15.30 -7.82 -14.36
N HIS A 247 16.35 -7.22 -13.82
CA HIS A 247 16.89 -7.59 -12.51
C HIS A 247 15.85 -7.35 -11.40
N ILE A 248 15.27 -6.15 -11.35
CA ILE A 248 14.28 -5.74 -10.34
C ILE A 248 13.07 -6.68 -10.34
N LEU A 249 12.53 -7.02 -11.51
CA LEU A 249 11.37 -7.91 -11.63
C LEU A 249 11.71 -9.35 -11.25
N ASN A 250 12.91 -9.84 -11.59
CA ASN A 250 13.37 -11.15 -11.14
C ASN A 250 13.51 -11.23 -9.62
N LEU A 251 14.09 -10.20 -9.01
CA LEU A 251 14.18 -10.08 -7.56
C LEU A 251 12.80 -10.07 -6.91
N ALA A 252 11.88 -9.25 -7.40
CA ALA A 252 10.50 -9.20 -6.91
C ALA A 252 9.80 -10.57 -7.04
N ALA A 253 9.90 -11.22 -8.20
CA ALA A 253 9.36 -12.56 -8.44
C ALA A 253 9.92 -13.61 -7.48
N SER A 254 11.21 -13.52 -7.16
CA SER A 254 11.86 -14.43 -6.22
C SER A 254 11.42 -14.19 -4.78
N LEU A 255 11.25 -12.92 -4.36
CA LEU A 255 10.74 -12.56 -3.03
C LEU A 255 9.30 -13.05 -2.80
N TYR A 256 8.46 -13.03 -3.84
CA TYR A 256 7.11 -13.61 -3.76
C TYR A 256 7.15 -15.13 -3.52
N ARG A 257 8.01 -15.85 -4.24
CA ARG A 257 8.08 -17.31 -4.15
C ARG A 257 8.74 -17.82 -2.86
N SER A 258 9.83 -17.20 -2.46
CA SER A 258 10.72 -17.75 -1.41
C SER A 258 10.53 -17.12 -0.03
N VAL A 259 9.96 -15.92 0.04
CA VAL A 259 9.73 -15.18 1.30
C VAL A 259 8.24 -14.89 1.52
N GLY A 260 7.37 -15.32 0.59
CA GLY A 260 5.93 -15.20 0.73
C GLY A 260 5.44 -13.75 0.78
N MET A 261 6.12 -12.83 0.11
CA MET A 261 5.73 -11.42 0.08
C MET A 261 4.29 -11.26 -0.41
N ARG A 262 3.51 -10.39 0.23
CA ARG A 262 2.19 -9.99 -0.29
C ARG A 262 2.28 -8.85 -1.28
N ARG A 263 3.32 -8.01 -1.16
CA ARG A 263 3.57 -6.89 -2.07
C ARG A 263 5.02 -6.44 -1.98
N VAL A 264 5.59 -6.15 -3.14
CA VAL A 264 6.83 -5.38 -3.30
C VAL A 264 6.44 -3.97 -3.76
N PHE A 265 6.96 -2.95 -3.08
CA PHE A 265 6.77 -1.55 -3.43
C PHE A 265 8.01 -1.02 -4.15
N PHE A 266 7.77 -0.34 -5.26
CA PHE A 266 8.78 0.41 -6.01
C PHE A 266 8.60 1.88 -5.69
N SER A 267 9.68 2.56 -5.32
CA SER A 267 9.68 4.01 -5.10
C SER A 267 10.70 4.62 -6.04
N ALA A 268 10.28 5.52 -6.93
CA ALA A 268 11.25 6.32 -7.67
C ALA A 268 12.17 7.06 -6.68
N TYR A 269 13.45 7.11 -7.01
CA TYR A 269 14.43 7.89 -6.28
C TYR A 269 14.07 9.37 -6.36
N LEU A 270 14.08 10.03 -5.19
CA LEU A 270 13.91 11.46 -5.07
C LEU A 270 15.26 12.06 -4.62
N PRO A 271 15.85 12.99 -5.39
CA PRO A 271 17.15 13.58 -5.07
C PRO A 271 17.04 14.60 -3.93
N VAL A 272 16.96 14.10 -2.69
CA VAL A 272 16.80 14.92 -1.48
C VAL A 272 18.11 15.25 -0.77
N ASN A 273 19.19 14.54 -1.12
CA ASN A 273 20.51 14.73 -0.56
C ASN A 273 21.51 14.98 -1.68
N ASP A 274 22.54 15.78 -1.39
CA ASP A 274 23.71 15.94 -2.25
C ASP A 274 24.81 14.96 -1.80
N ASP A 275 25.02 13.88 -2.55
CA ASP A 275 26.02 12.86 -2.25
C ASP A 275 26.59 12.29 -3.55
N ALA A 276 27.91 12.32 -3.70
CA ALA A 276 28.60 11.86 -4.92
C ALA A 276 28.34 10.38 -5.27
N ARG A 277 27.84 9.58 -4.33
CA ARG A 277 27.48 8.18 -4.58
C ARG A 277 26.17 8.04 -5.35
N LEU A 278 25.30 9.05 -5.31
CA LEU A 278 23.98 9.05 -5.94
C LEU A 278 24.05 9.55 -7.39
N PRO A 279 23.06 9.23 -8.23
CA PRO A 279 22.98 9.76 -9.58
C PRO A 279 22.85 11.29 -9.54
N ALA A 280 23.61 11.97 -10.41
CA ALA A 280 23.55 13.42 -10.59
C ALA A 280 22.33 13.88 -11.42
N THR A 281 21.35 13.00 -11.64
CA THR A 281 20.19 13.28 -12.48
C THR A 281 19.04 13.77 -11.61
N ASP A 282 18.55 14.97 -11.91
CA ASP A 282 17.40 15.58 -11.23
C ASP A 282 16.05 14.99 -11.69
N ALA A 283 16.02 14.28 -12.83
CA ALA A 283 14.80 13.70 -13.39
C ALA A 283 14.33 12.47 -12.58
N VAL A 284 13.23 12.64 -11.86
CA VAL A 284 12.55 11.54 -11.14
C VAL A 284 11.92 10.57 -12.14
N GLN A 285 12.30 9.29 -12.08
CA GLN A 285 11.84 8.25 -13.01
C GLN A 285 10.43 7.71 -12.67
N LEU A 286 9.43 8.58 -12.53
CA LEU A 286 8.05 8.19 -12.18
C LEU A 286 7.42 7.22 -13.20
N ASN A 287 7.69 7.42 -14.50
CA ASN A 287 7.22 6.52 -15.54
C ASN A 287 7.77 5.10 -15.34
N ARG A 288 9.06 4.98 -14.99
CA ARG A 288 9.70 3.69 -14.74
C ARG A 288 9.08 2.98 -13.53
N GLU A 289 8.86 3.70 -12.42
CA GLU A 289 8.15 3.19 -11.24
C GLU A 289 6.76 2.65 -11.64
N HIS A 290 5.99 3.43 -12.40
CA HIS A 290 4.66 3.02 -12.85
C HIS A 290 4.70 1.76 -13.74
N ARG A 291 5.68 1.66 -14.67
CA ARG A 291 5.85 0.47 -15.52
C ARG A 291 6.22 -0.76 -14.71
N LEU A 292 7.07 -0.63 -13.69
CA LEU A 292 7.40 -1.74 -12.78
C LEU A 292 6.16 -2.22 -12.00
N TYR A 293 5.30 -1.32 -11.53
CA TYR A 293 4.02 -1.73 -10.91
C TYR A 293 3.09 -2.45 -11.90
N GLN A 294 3.02 -1.99 -13.15
CA GLN A 294 2.24 -2.67 -14.18
C GLN A 294 2.79 -4.07 -14.46
N ALA A 295 4.11 -4.22 -14.58
CA ALA A 295 4.76 -5.51 -14.78
C ALA A 295 4.56 -6.45 -13.58
N ASP A 296 4.78 -5.98 -12.34
CA ASP A 296 4.49 -6.73 -11.11
C ASP A 296 3.06 -7.27 -11.07
N TRP A 297 2.10 -6.44 -11.51
CA TRP A 297 0.70 -6.85 -11.59
C TRP A 297 0.46 -7.99 -12.60
N LEU A 298 1.18 -8.00 -13.73
CA LEU A 298 1.13 -9.10 -14.69
C LEU A 298 1.67 -10.41 -14.09
N LEU A 299 2.80 -10.33 -13.38
CA LEU A 299 3.40 -11.50 -12.73
C LEU A 299 2.42 -12.13 -11.72
N ARG A 300 1.79 -11.29 -10.89
CA ARG A 300 0.98 -11.76 -9.76
C ARG A 300 -0.43 -12.20 -10.11
N PHE A 301 -1.07 -11.56 -11.08
CA PHE A 301 -2.50 -11.76 -11.36
C PHE A 301 -2.79 -12.29 -12.76
N TYR A 302 -1.85 -12.16 -13.70
CA TYR A 302 -2.01 -12.66 -15.07
C TYR A 302 -1.17 -13.89 -15.36
N GLY A 303 -0.28 -14.30 -14.44
CA GLY A 303 0.57 -15.48 -14.61
C GLY A 303 1.68 -15.29 -15.66
N PHE A 304 2.12 -14.05 -15.89
CA PHE A 304 3.29 -13.80 -16.71
C PHE A 304 4.56 -14.25 -15.97
N ASP A 305 5.52 -14.80 -16.71
CA ASP A 305 6.90 -14.94 -16.25
C ASP A 305 7.70 -13.66 -16.55
N VAL A 306 8.79 -13.43 -15.82
CA VAL A 306 9.61 -12.21 -16.01
C VAL A 306 10.19 -12.16 -17.41
N ASP A 307 10.75 -13.27 -17.88
CA ASP A 307 11.37 -13.37 -19.21
C ASP A 307 10.34 -13.29 -20.35
N GLU A 308 9.05 -13.45 -20.07
CA GLU A 308 8.00 -13.12 -21.03
C GLU A 308 7.84 -11.59 -21.15
N VAL A 309 7.80 -10.88 -20.03
CA VAL A 309 7.53 -9.43 -20.01
C VAL A 309 8.72 -8.62 -20.50
N ILE A 310 9.94 -9.04 -20.16
CA ILE A 310 11.16 -8.30 -20.42
C ILE A 310 12.33 -9.26 -20.66
N GLU A 311 13.16 -8.97 -21.66
CA GLU A 311 14.25 -9.83 -22.06
C GLU A 311 15.58 -9.36 -21.46
N ALA A 312 16.50 -10.29 -21.17
CA ALA A 312 17.82 -9.93 -20.65
C ALA A 312 18.63 -9.03 -21.61
N ARG A 313 18.44 -9.18 -22.93
CA ARG A 313 19.12 -8.36 -23.96
C ARG A 313 18.58 -6.93 -24.06
N ASN A 314 17.32 -6.71 -23.66
CA ASN A 314 16.68 -5.41 -23.61
C ASN A 314 16.04 -5.23 -22.21
N PRO A 315 16.87 -4.93 -21.20
CA PRO A 315 16.51 -5.18 -19.81
C PRO A 315 15.75 -4.01 -19.16
N PHE A 316 15.24 -3.06 -19.95
CA PHE A 316 14.44 -1.92 -19.50
C PHE A 316 13.04 -1.92 -20.14
N LEU A 317 12.02 -1.56 -19.36
CA LEU A 317 10.64 -1.46 -19.84
C LEU A 317 10.48 -0.23 -20.74
N ASP A 318 9.61 -0.35 -21.75
CA ASP A 318 9.24 0.80 -22.60
C ASP A 318 8.53 1.87 -21.73
N PRO A 319 9.03 3.11 -21.66
CA PRO A 319 8.40 4.15 -20.85
C PRO A 319 7.04 4.58 -21.40
N LEU A 320 6.83 4.51 -22.72
CA LEU A 320 5.63 5.00 -23.41
C LEU A 320 4.52 3.96 -23.52
N VAL A 321 4.87 2.67 -23.52
CA VAL A 321 3.89 1.57 -23.70
C VAL A 321 3.84 0.69 -22.46
N ASP A 322 2.64 0.31 -22.01
CA ASP A 322 2.54 -0.59 -20.85
C ASP A 322 3.09 -1.98 -21.14
N PRO A 323 3.62 -2.69 -20.14
CA PRO A 323 4.31 -3.95 -20.35
C PRO A 323 3.47 -5.02 -21.06
N LYS A 324 2.15 -5.04 -20.83
CA LYS A 324 1.25 -6.00 -21.49
C LYS A 324 1.05 -5.69 -22.97
N ALA A 325 0.86 -4.41 -23.30
CA ALA A 325 0.78 -3.99 -24.69
C ALA A 325 2.13 -4.14 -25.40
N ASN A 326 3.24 -3.79 -24.75
CA ASN A 326 4.58 -3.98 -25.32
C ASN A 326 4.86 -5.46 -25.59
N TRP A 327 4.46 -6.36 -24.67
CA TRP A 327 4.50 -7.80 -24.90
C TRP A 327 3.71 -8.21 -26.15
N ALA A 328 2.47 -7.73 -26.29
CA ALA A 328 1.62 -8.05 -27.43
C ALA A 328 2.21 -7.54 -28.76
N LEU A 329 2.84 -6.37 -28.76
CA LEU A 329 3.55 -5.81 -29.92
C LEU A 329 4.78 -6.61 -30.33
N ASN A 330 5.42 -7.31 -29.38
CA ASN A 330 6.54 -8.21 -29.65
C ASN A 330 6.09 -9.61 -30.09
N HIS A 331 4.81 -9.93 -29.94
CA HIS A 331 4.24 -11.26 -30.20
C HIS A 331 3.03 -11.19 -31.14
N LEU A 332 3.13 -10.37 -32.21
CA LEU A 332 2.02 -10.15 -33.15
C LEU A 332 1.59 -11.43 -33.87
N GLU A 333 2.45 -12.44 -33.96
CA GLU A 333 2.13 -13.76 -34.50
C GLU A 333 1.02 -14.50 -33.73
N GLN A 334 0.73 -14.08 -32.49
CA GLN A 334 -0.34 -14.64 -31.66
C GLN A 334 -1.67 -13.90 -31.81
N PHE A 335 -1.71 -12.84 -32.59
CA PHE A 335 -2.86 -11.96 -32.75
C PHE A 335 -3.30 -11.88 -34.22
N PRO A 336 -4.59 -11.60 -34.48
CA PRO A 336 -5.66 -11.31 -33.53
C PRO A 336 -6.27 -12.58 -32.88
N ILE A 337 -6.84 -12.42 -31.68
CA ILE A 337 -7.44 -13.51 -30.90
C ILE A 337 -8.97 -13.47 -30.99
N GLU A 338 -9.61 -14.60 -31.31
CA GLU A 338 -11.08 -14.71 -31.32
C GLU A 338 -11.67 -14.81 -29.92
N VAL A 339 -12.40 -13.79 -29.49
CA VAL A 339 -12.94 -13.70 -28.12
C VAL A 339 -13.94 -14.81 -27.77
N ASN A 340 -14.66 -15.32 -28.76
CA ASN A 340 -15.70 -16.33 -28.54
C ASN A 340 -15.16 -17.74 -28.32
N THR A 341 -13.92 -18.02 -28.74
CA THR A 341 -13.33 -19.36 -28.67
C THR A 341 -12.05 -19.42 -27.82
N ALA A 342 -11.28 -18.34 -27.77
CA ALA A 342 -9.95 -18.33 -27.14
C ALA A 342 -9.95 -18.80 -25.68
N PRO A 343 -8.96 -19.60 -25.23
CA PRO A 343 -8.83 -19.95 -23.82
C PRO A 343 -8.74 -18.74 -22.88
N TYR A 344 -9.05 -18.94 -21.60
CA TYR A 344 -9.00 -17.89 -20.60
C TYR A 344 -7.61 -17.26 -20.50
N GLU A 345 -6.58 -18.09 -20.56
CA GLU A 345 -5.16 -17.75 -20.47
C GLU A 345 -4.74 -16.88 -21.65
N THR A 346 -5.22 -17.20 -22.85
CA THR A 346 -4.98 -16.41 -24.07
C THR A 346 -5.66 -15.04 -23.99
N LEU A 347 -6.90 -14.98 -23.48
CA LEU A 347 -7.60 -13.71 -23.25
C LEU A 347 -6.88 -12.82 -22.22
N LEU A 348 -6.22 -13.42 -21.22
CA LEU A 348 -5.39 -12.68 -20.27
C LEU A 348 -4.18 -12.02 -20.92
N ARG A 349 -3.75 -12.42 -22.12
CA ARG A 349 -2.64 -11.81 -22.84
C ARG A 349 -3.06 -10.58 -23.68
N VAL A 350 -4.34 -10.47 -24.04
CA VAL A 350 -4.89 -9.38 -24.86
C VAL A 350 -4.87 -8.02 -24.13
N PRO A 351 -4.19 -6.99 -24.65
CA PRO A 351 -4.24 -5.64 -24.08
C PRO A 351 -5.67 -5.09 -23.97
N GLY A 352 -6.01 -4.50 -22.83
CA GLY A 352 -7.37 -3.98 -22.57
C GLY A 352 -8.38 -5.00 -22.02
N ILE A 353 -8.04 -6.30 -22.00
CA ILE A 353 -8.79 -7.34 -21.27
C ILE A 353 -8.09 -7.61 -19.93
N GLY A 354 -8.78 -7.34 -18.82
CA GLY A 354 -8.27 -7.66 -17.48
C GLY A 354 -8.75 -9.01 -16.94
N VAL A 355 -8.23 -9.45 -15.79
CA VAL A 355 -8.62 -10.73 -15.14
C VAL A 355 -10.13 -10.89 -15.01
N ARG A 356 -10.81 -9.88 -14.45
CA ARG A 356 -12.27 -9.86 -14.34
C ARG A 356 -12.94 -9.89 -15.72
N GLY A 357 -12.42 -9.13 -16.67
CA GLY A 357 -12.91 -9.08 -18.04
C GLY A 357 -12.82 -10.44 -18.76
N ALA A 358 -11.67 -11.11 -18.68
CA ALA A 358 -11.47 -12.43 -19.26
C ALA A 358 -12.44 -13.47 -18.67
N LYS A 359 -12.65 -13.47 -17.34
CA LYS A 359 -13.66 -14.33 -16.69
C LYS A 359 -15.07 -14.05 -17.18
N LEU A 360 -15.43 -12.77 -17.34
CA LEU A 360 -16.73 -12.35 -17.85
C LEU A 360 -16.94 -12.79 -19.31
N ILE A 361 -15.93 -12.66 -20.17
CA ILE A 361 -15.95 -13.13 -21.56
C ILE A 361 -16.20 -14.64 -21.61
N VAL A 362 -15.41 -15.42 -20.87
CA VAL A 362 -15.53 -16.89 -20.83
C VAL A 362 -16.92 -17.33 -20.34
N ARG A 363 -17.51 -16.60 -19.40
CA ARG A 363 -18.88 -16.87 -18.93
C ARG A 363 -19.93 -16.47 -19.96
N ALA A 364 -19.84 -15.27 -20.52
CA ALA A 364 -20.86 -14.70 -21.40
C ALA A 364 -20.97 -15.46 -22.72
N ARG A 365 -19.83 -15.88 -23.31
CA ARG A 365 -19.81 -16.60 -24.59
C ARG A 365 -20.47 -17.98 -24.58
N ARG A 366 -20.79 -18.52 -23.39
CA ARG A 366 -21.57 -19.75 -23.25
C ARG A 366 -23.04 -19.56 -23.59
N HIS A 367 -23.52 -18.31 -23.56
CA HIS A 367 -24.93 -17.98 -23.69
C HIS A 367 -25.22 -17.12 -24.92
N ALA A 368 -24.25 -16.36 -25.41
CA ALA A 368 -24.41 -15.51 -26.59
C ALA A 368 -23.07 -15.27 -27.28
N THR A 369 -23.11 -15.10 -28.61
CA THR A 369 -21.95 -14.63 -29.37
C THR A 369 -21.62 -13.19 -28.98
N LEU A 370 -20.38 -12.97 -28.56
CA LEU A 370 -19.88 -11.68 -28.11
C LEU A 370 -19.46 -10.85 -29.31
N ARG A 371 -20.04 -9.65 -29.42
CA ARG A 371 -19.68 -8.58 -30.34
C ARG A 371 -19.22 -7.35 -29.55
N GLU A 372 -18.82 -6.29 -30.26
CA GLU A 372 -18.35 -5.02 -29.69
C GLU A 372 -19.20 -4.51 -28.52
N ASP A 373 -20.51 -4.36 -28.74
CA ASP A 373 -21.43 -3.79 -27.75
C ASP A 373 -21.42 -4.57 -26.44
N THR A 374 -21.38 -5.90 -26.55
CA THR A 374 -21.33 -6.79 -25.39
C THR A 374 -20.01 -6.65 -24.66
N LEU A 375 -18.88 -6.60 -25.37
CA LEU A 375 -17.56 -6.42 -24.74
C LEU A 375 -17.46 -5.07 -23.99
N ARG A 376 -18.01 -4.00 -24.56
CA ARG A 376 -18.09 -2.69 -23.89
C ARG A 376 -18.96 -2.77 -22.62
N LYS A 377 -20.12 -3.42 -22.69
CA LYS A 377 -21.01 -3.63 -21.52
C LYS A 377 -20.37 -4.49 -20.43
N LEU A 378 -19.49 -5.42 -20.78
CA LEU A 378 -18.70 -6.21 -19.83
C LEU A 378 -17.57 -5.41 -19.16
N GLY A 379 -17.36 -4.15 -19.55
CA GLY A 379 -16.32 -3.28 -19.00
C GLY A 379 -14.93 -3.54 -19.58
N ILE A 380 -14.83 -4.15 -20.75
CA ILE A 380 -13.56 -4.33 -21.47
C ILE A 380 -13.11 -2.97 -22.01
N ALA A 381 -11.81 -2.67 -21.92
CA ALA A 381 -11.23 -1.47 -22.54
C ALA A 381 -11.13 -1.67 -24.05
N TYR A 382 -12.29 -1.68 -24.72
CA TYR A 382 -12.45 -2.12 -26.10
C TYR A 382 -11.63 -1.29 -27.10
N LYS A 383 -11.47 0.03 -26.87
CA LYS A 383 -10.60 0.89 -27.71
C LYS A 383 -9.19 0.31 -27.89
N ARG A 384 -8.66 -0.34 -26.86
CA ARG A 384 -7.35 -1.01 -26.89
C ARG A 384 -7.47 -2.46 -27.33
N ALA A 385 -8.45 -3.19 -26.82
CA ALA A 385 -8.62 -4.61 -27.13
C ALA A 385 -8.92 -4.87 -28.61
N ARG A 386 -9.67 -3.99 -29.28
CA ARG A 386 -10.04 -4.11 -30.71
C ARG A 386 -8.83 -4.26 -31.64
N LEU A 387 -7.67 -3.74 -31.26
CA LEU A 387 -6.44 -3.84 -32.04
C LEU A 387 -5.89 -5.28 -32.07
N PHE A 388 -6.30 -6.13 -31.12
CA PHE A 388 -5.72 -7.44 -30.87
C PHE A 388 -6.75 -8.58 -30.92
N ILE A 389 -8.02 -8.31 -31.26
CA ILE A 389 -9.08 -9.32 -31.21
C ILE A 389 -9.89 -9.38 -32.49
N THR A 390 -10.47 -10.55 -32.74
CA THR A 390 -11.63 -10.70 -33.61
C THR A 390 -12.89 -10.95 -32.77
N CYS A 391 -14.03 -10.53 -33.30
CA CYS A 391 -15.35 -10.85 -32.78
C CYS A 391 -16.14 -11.55 -33.88
N ASP A 392 -16.44 -12.84 -33.69
CA ASP A 392 -17.21 -13.62 -34.66
C ASP A 392 -16.52 -13.63 -36.05
N GLY A 393 -15.20 -13.82 -36.06
CA GLY A 393 -14.37 -13.84 -37.28
C GLY A 393 -14.06 -12.47 -37.87
N HIS A 394 -14.61 -11.38 -37.33
CA HIS A 394 -14.38 -10.03 -37.85
C HIS A 394 -13.31 -9.31 -37.03
N TYR A 395 -12.25 -8.86 -37.69
CA TYR A 395 -11.20 -8.05 -37.07
C TYR A 395 -11.71 -6.63 -36.80
N ALA A 396 -11.58 -6.20 -35.54
CA ALA A 396 -12.15 -4.94 -35.04
C ALA A 396 -11.19 -3.73 -35.14
N GLY A 397 -9.95 -3.93 -35.59
CA GLY A 397 -8.92 -2.89 -35.71
C GLY A 397 -8.92 -2.16 -37.06
N GLN A 398 -10.08 -2.00 -37.71
CA GLN A 398 -10.17 -1.32 -39.01
C GLN A 398 -9.61 0.12 -38.94
N GLY A 399 -8.85 0.51 -39.96
CA GLY A 399 -8.24 1.85 -40.07
C GLY A 399 -6.86 1.98 -39.42
N VAL A 400 -6.24 0.88 -38.98
CA VAL A 400 -4.87 0.84 -38.46
C VAL A 400 -4.14 -0.31 -39.12
N ASP A 401 -2.95 -0.05 -39.66
CA ASP A 401 -2.11 -1.11 -40.18
C ASP A 401 -1.74 -2.08 -39.04
N PHE A 402 -1.86 -3.37 -39.29
CA PHE A 402 -1.52 -4.41 -38.33
C PHE A 402 0.00 -4.66 -38.30
N THR A 403 0.75 -3.59 -38.07
CA THR A 403 2.20 -3.58 -37.94
C THR A 403 2.59 -3.11 -36.54
N ARG A 404 3.76 -3.53 -36.08
CA ARG A 404 4.28 -3.17 -34.76
C ARG A 404 4.32 -1.65 -34.59
N GLU A 405 4.81 -0.94 -35.58
CA GLU A 405 5.04 0.50 -35.55
C GLU A 405 3.72 1.27 -35.44
N ALA A 406 2.74 0.92 -36.29
CA ALA A 406 1.43 1.57 -36.30
C ALA A 406 0.66 1.33 -35.00
N LEU A 407 0.66 0.09 -34.50
CA LEU A 407 0.02 -0.26 -33.24
C LEU A 407 0.72 0.40 -32.04
N ARG A 408 2.06 0.46 -32.04
CA ARG A 408 2.83 1.16 -31.00
C ARG A 408 2.47 2.64 -30.96
N ALA A 409 2.38 3.30 -32.11
CA ALA A 409 2.01 4.71 -32.19
C ALA A 409 0.62 4.97 -31.58
N GLN A 410 -0.37 4.10 -31.87
CA GLN A 410 -1.70 4.21 -31.27
C GLN A 410 -1.71 3.98 -29.76
N LEU A 411 -0.90 3.04 -29.27
CA LEU A 411 -0.86 2.68 -27.84
C LEU A 411 -0.05 3.68 -27.00
N ALA A 412 0.96 4.31 -27.60
CA ALA A 412 1.78 5.35 -26.98
C ALA A 412 1.10 6.73 -27.01
N ALA A 413 0.09 6.92 -27.87
CA ALA A 413 -0.66 8.16 -27.91
C ALA A 413 -1.29 8.44 -26.54
N PRO A 414 -1.16 9.67 -26.01
CA PRO A 414 -1.78 10.03 -24.74
C PRO A 414 -3.28 9.79 -24.86
N PRO A 415 -3.93 9.19 -23.85
CA PRO A 415 -5.37 8.98 -23.88
C PRO A 415 -6.02 10.35 -24.07
N GLU A 416 -6.81 10.51 -25.15
CA GLU A 416 -7.70 11.67 -25.28
C GLU A 416 -8.54 11.74 -24.01
N GLY A 417 -8.20 12.65 -23.10
CA GLY A 417 -8.95 12.90 -21.89
C GLY A 417 -10.38 13.18 -22.31
N GLY A 418 -11.29 12.24 -22.05
CA GLY A 418 -12.65 12.36 -22.52
C GLY A 418 -13.22 13.69 -22.04
N ARG A 419 -13.78 14.48 -22.96
CA ARG A 419 -14.57 15.69 -22.69
C ARG A 419 -15.79 15.42 -21.77
N HIS A 420 -16.01 14.17 -21.37
CA HIS A 420 -17.09 13.74 -20.50
C HIS A 420 -16.57 12.90 -19.33
N GLY A 421 -16.71 13.47 -18.13
CA GLY A 421 -16.36 12.88 -16.83
C GLY A 421 -15.81 13.94 -15.89
N ARG A 422 -15.91 13.75 -14.56
CA ARG A 422 -15.38 14.71 -13.55
C ARG A 422 -13.88 15.02 -13.66
N ARG A 423 -13.16 14.33 -14.55
CA ARG A 423 -11.73 14.53 -14.87
C ARG A 423 -11.50 15.37 -16.13
N ALA A 424 -12.55 15.79 -16.83
CA ALA A 424 -12.44 16.51 -18.09
C ALA A 424 -11.82 17.92 -17.95
N ASP A 425 -11.63 18.43 -16.73
CA ASP A 425 -11.25 19.85 -16.55
C ASP A 425 -10.46 20.17 -15.27
N LYS A 426 -9.74 19.20 -14.70
CA LYS A 426 -8.98 19.44 -13.45
C LYS A 426 -7.61 18.77 -13.45
N THR A 427 -6.72 19.24 -14.32
CA THR A 427 -5.31 19.34 -13.90
C THR A 427 -5.23 20.50 -12.91
N ILE A 428 -5.17 20.18 -11.62
CA ILE A 428 -4.86 21.19 -10.60
C ILE A 428 -3.41 21.62 -10.84
N PRO A 429 -3.10 22.92 -11.00
CA PRO A 429 -1.72 23.38 -11.11
C PRO A 429 -0.90 22.85 -9.92
N GLY A 430 0.17 22.09 -10.18
CA GLY A 430 1.00 21.44 -9.16
C GLY A 430 0.59 20.00 -8.77
N GLN A 431 -0.46 19.42 -9.36
CA GLN A 431 -0.72 18.00 -9.24
C GLN A 431 0.14 17.22 -10.24
N LEU A 432 1.09 16.43 -9.73
CA LEU A 432 1.99 15.59 -10.52
C LEU A 432 1.20 14.75 -11.53
N SER A 433 1.37 15.04 -12.82
CA SER A 433 0.86 14.22 -13.91
C SER A 433 1.69 12.95 -13.98
N LEU A 434 1.02 11.79 -13.97
CA LEU A 434 1.66 10.47 -14.13
C LEU A 434 2.35 10.28 -15.49
N PHE A 435 2.19 11.22 -16.42
CA PHE A 435 2.63 11.12 -17.82
C PHE A 435 3.59 12.23 -18.25
N GLU A 436 3.95 13.17 -17.38
CA GLU A 436 4.96 14.21 -17.65
C GLU A 436 6.24 13.91 -16.87
N SER A 437 7.40 14.15 -17.49
CA SER A 437 8.66 14.26 -16.76
C SER A 437 8.56 15.49 -15.86
N VAL A 438 8.52 15.27 -14.56
CA VAL A 438 8.41 16.34 -13.59
C VAL A 438 9.83 16.83 -13.28
N ASP A 439 10.15 18.05 -13.68
CA ASP A 439 11.29 18.77 -13.14
C ASP A 439 11.04 18.99 -11.64
N THR A 440 11.99 18.59 -10.81
CA THR A 440 11.91 18.77 -9.36
C THR A 440 11.63 20.24 -9.03
N PRO A 441 10.78 20.55 -8.03
CA PRO A 441 10.76 21.89 -7.44
C PRO A 441 12.19 22.28 -7.06
N GLU A 442 12.57 23.54 -7.29
CA GLU A 442 13.86 24.10 -6.87
C GLU A 442 14.19 23.60 -5.45
N LYS A 443 15.43 23.14 -5.24
CA LYS A 443 15.94 22.71 -3.93
C LYS A 443 15.60 23.80 -2.92
N ALA A 444 14.48 23.64 -2.20
CA ALA A 444 14.15 24.49 -1.08
C ALA A 444 15.14 24.08 0.00
N ALA A 445 16.31 24.72 0.00
CA ALA A 445 17.15 24.79 1.17
C ALA A 445 16.21 25.09 2.33
N ILE A 446 16.29 24.28 3.39
CA ILE A 446 15.58 24.50 4.64
C ILE A 446 16.22 25.74 5.27
N ARG A 447 16.01 26.90 4.66
CA ARG A 447 16.23 28.19 5.30
C ARG A 447 15.00 28.39 6.16
N GLY A 448 15.21 28.28 7.47
CA GLY A 448 14.22 28.61 8.48
C GLY A 448 13.81 30.07 8.33
N GLU A 449 12.80 30.33 7.51
CA GLU A 449 12.00 31.54 7.58
C GLU A 449 10.56 31.11 7.80
N GLY A 450 10.11 31.22 9.06
CA GLY A 450 8.69 31.12 9.40
C GLY A 450 7.87 32.16 8.62
N PRO A 451 6.56 31.97 8.49
CA PRO A 451 5.73 32.80 7.61
C PRO A 451 5.72 34.24 8.11
N LYS A 452 6.51 35.10 7.46
CA LYS A 452 6.35 36.56 7.56
C LYS A 452 5.01 36.91 6.94
N ALA A 453 4.09 37.35 7.79
CA ALA A 453 2.85 37.98 7.40
C ALA A 453 3.13 39.08 6.36
N ALA A 454 2.42 39.03 5.24
CA ALA A 454 2.31 40.12 4.30
C ALA A 454 1.61 41.31 5.00
N LEU A 455 2.40 42.19 5.61
CA LEU A 455 1.98 43.52 6.02
C LEU A 455 2.70 44.51 5.09
N GLY A 456 1.90 45.29 4.38
CA GLY A 456 2.37 46.27 3.40
C GLY A 456 3.32 47.29 3.99
N LYS A 457 4.35 47.64 3.21
CA LYS A 457 5.22 48.78 3.49
C LYS A 457 4.46 50.08 3.21
N GLY A 458 4.43 50.97 4.20
CA GLY A 458 4.02 52.36 4.04
C GLY A 458 4.38 53.21 5.26
N ALA A 459 5.53 53.89 5.16
CA ALA A 459 5.95 55.09 5.90
C ALA A 459 6.31 55.01 7.41
N GLY A 460 7.61 55.11 7.68
CA GLY A 460 8.18 56.29 8.38
C GLY A 460 8.20 56.36 9.91
N ARG A 461 9.45 56.40 10.44
CA ARG A 461 9.95 57.11 11.65
C ARG A 461 10.09 56.34 12.99
N THR A 462 11.37 56.11 13.30
CA THR A 462 12.13 56.34 14.56
C THR A 462 11.62 55.85 15.92
N ALA A 463 12.55 55.21 16.65
CA ALA A 463 12.87 55.31 18.09
C ALA A 463 12.87 53.97 18.87
N GLU A 464 14.10 53.50 19.11
CA GLU A 464 14.69 52.97 20.36
C GLU A 464 13.85 52.26 21.45
N SER A 465 14.51 51.24 22.03
CA SER A 465 14.60 50.96 23.48
C SER A 465 13.67 49.90 24.11
N ASN A 466 14.34 48.82 24.55
CA ASN A 466 14.18 48.10 25.82
C ASN A 466 12.89 47.32 26.13
N TYR A 467 12.97 46.00 25.91
CA TYR A 467 12.05 45.00 26.46
C TYR A 467 12.74 44.21 27.58
N TRP A 468 12.96 44.86 28.72
CA TRP A 468 13.35 44.23 30.00
C TRP A 468 12.55 44.74 31.21
N ASP A 469 11.49 45.52 31.00
CA ASP A 469 10.68 46.06 32.08
C ASP A 469 9.23 45.55 32.05
N ALA A 470 8.71 45.30 33.24
CA ALA A 470 7.32 44.96 33.57
C ALA A 470 6.88 43.48 33.51
N ARG A 471 7.70 42.60 34.10
CA ARG A 471 7.16 41.63 35.08
C ARG A 471 7.16 42.31 36.46
N ARG A 472 6.02 42.86 36.90
CA ARG A 472 5.60 43.07 38.32
C ARG A 472 4.33 43.92 38.39
N ALA A 473 3.54 43.68 39.45
CA ALA A 473 2.23 44.25 39.81
C ALA A 473 1.03 43.61 39.10
N LYS A 474 -0.02 43.11 39.77
CA LYS A 474 -0.39 43.06 41.20
C LYS A 474 -1.51 42.01 41.35
N ALA A 475 -1.51 41.33 42.49
CA ALA A 475 -2.67 40.61 43.00
C ALA A 475 -3.56 41.54 43.85
N CYS A 476 -4.83 41.13 44.00
CA CYS A 476 -5.74 41.33 45.14
C CYS A 476 -6.83 42.42 45.10
N GLU A 477 -7.96 42.02 45.70
CA GLU A 477 -9.19 42.72 46.18
C GLU A 477 -10.24 43.14 45.12
N ARG A 478 -11.57 43.02 45.27
CA ARG A 478 -12.57 42.54 46.28
C ARG A 478 -13.97 42.71 45.60
N GLU A 479 -14.95 41.80 45.67
CA GLU A 479 -16.26 41.87 46.42
C GLU A 479 -17.17 43.08 46.07
N ALA A 480 -18.52 43.06 45.90
CA ALA A 480 -19.63 42.14 46.19
C ALA A 480 -20.97 42.62 45.54
N LEU A 481 -22.06 41.85 45.76
CA LEU A 481 -23.54 42.09 45.60
C LEU A 481 -24.15 41.80 44.21
N GLY A 482 -25.25 41.06 44.00
CA GLY A 482 -26.28 40.36 44.79
C GLY A 482 -27.46 40.07 43.81
N SER A 483 -28.09 38.88 43.72
CA SER A 483 -29.37 38.52 44.38
C SER A 483 -30.05 37.40 43.57
N MET A 484 -30.50 36.33 44.24
CA MET A 484 -31.51 35.32 43.81
C MET A 484 -32.93 35.88 44.09
N PRO A 485 -34.12 35.22 43.90
CA PRO A 485 -34.46 33.78 43.77
C PRO A 485 -35.48 33.48 42.61
N GLY A 486 -36.05 32.31 42.33
CA GLY A 486 -36.15 30.96 42.90
C GLY A 486 -37.23 30.20 42.10
N GLY A 487 -37.25 28.86 42.12
CA GLY A 487 -38.30 28.08 41.44
C GLY A 487 -37.98 26.59 41.23
N THR A 488 -38.15 25.82 42.29
CA THR A 488 -38.16 24.34 42.42
C THR A 488 -39.26 23.72 41.52
N ILE A 489 -39.17 22.50 40.95
CA ILE A 489 -39.63 21.20 41.51
C ILE A 489 -39.53 20.10 40.41
N VAL A 490 -38.84 18.99 40.73
CA VAL A 490 -39.15 17.53 40.52
C VAL A 490 -39.52 17.03 39.10
N GLY A 491 -39.08 15.88 38.56
CA GLY A 491 -38.32 14.73 39.07
C GLY A 491 -38.35 13.59 38.02
N ASP A 492 -37.46 12.63 38.25
CA ASP A 492 -37.22 11.31 37.62
C ASP A 492 -38.29 10.68 36.70
N ALA A 493 -37.85 10.03 35.62
CA ALA A 493 -37.63 8.57 35.60
C ALA A 493 -37.56 8.00 34.18
N ALA A 494 -36.76 6.94 34.06
CA ALA A 494 -36.45 6.15 32.87
C ALA A 494 -37.65 5.37 32.28
N LEU A 495 -37.53 4.95 31.01
CA LEU A 495 -37.67 3.56 30.51
C LEU A 495 -37.91 3.53 28.98
N SER A 496 -37.02 2.84 28.27
CA SER A 496 -37.28 2.18 26.97
C SER A 496 -38.04 0.83 27.20
N PRO A 497 -38.42 -0.01 26.19
CA PRO A 497 -38.60 0.19 24.73
C PRO A 497 -39.83 -0.57 24.09
N SER A 498 -40.02 -0.38 22.78
CA SER A 498 -40.63 -1.32 21.77
C SER A 498 -42.19 -1.36 21.63
N PRO A 499 -42.78 -2.11 20.66
CA PRO A 499 -42.93 -1.80 19.22
C PRO A 499 -44.38 -2.04 18.67
N CYS A 500 -44.69 -1.59 17.44
CA CYS A 500 -45.86 -2.02 16.62
C CYS A 500 -45.48 -1.82 15.13
N GLY A 501 -45.76 -2.69 14.16
CA GLY A 501 -46.64 -3.85 14.09
C GLY A 501 -47.90 -3.57 13.26
N SER A 502 -47.89 -3.90 11.96
CA SER A 502 -49.04 -4.26 11.09
C SER A 502 -48.52 -4.51 9.66
N GLY A 503 -48.91 -5.53 8.89
CA GLY A 503 -49.91 -6.57 9.05
C GLY A 503 -50.66 -6.81 7.71
N LEU A 504 -50.85 -8.09 7.33
CA LEU A 504 -51.85 -8.68 6.41
C LEU A 504 -51.47 -8.76 4.90
N ALA A 505 -51.70 -9.86 4.15
CA ALA A 505 -52.45 -11.13 4.32
C ALA A 505 -51.85 -12.20 3.35
N ASP A 506 -51.59 -13.47 3.72
CA ASP A 506 -52.46 -14.68 3.87
C ASP A 506 -52.99 -15.30 2.55
N THR A 507 -52.40 -16.39 2.01
CA THR A 507 -52.60 -17.88 2.22
C THR A 507 -53.59 -18.51 1.21
N PRO A 508 -53.79 -19.86 1.07
CA PRO A 508 -53.12 -21.09 1.60
C PRO A 508 -52.71 -22.07 0.44
N GLY A 509 -52.16 -23.29 0.57
CA GLY A 509 -51.86 -24.25 1.64
C GLY A 509 -51.74 -25.68 1.03
N ALA A 510 -51.34 -26.65 1.86
CA ALA A 510 -51.11 -28.10 1.64
C ALA A 510 -49.66 -28.49 1.24
N GLY A 511 -48.95 -29.41 1.90
CA GLY A 511 -49.28 -30.38 2.94
C GLY A 511 -48.67 -31.76 2.60
N ALA A 512 -48.07 -32.42 3.60
CA ALA A 512 -47.67 -33.85 3.67
C ALA A 512 -46.21 -34.28 3.37
N GLU A 513 -45.45 -34.37 4.47
CA GLU A 513 -44.75 -35.56 5.03
C GLU A 513 -44.00 -36.62 4.18
N LYS A 514 -42.76 -36.86 4.66
CA LYS A 514 -42.02 -38.13 4.88
C LYS A 514 -41.90 -39.17 3.75
N ARG A 515 -40.64 -39.51 3.44
CA ARG A 515 -40.11 -40.89 3.60
C ARG A 515 -38.58 -40.97 3.51
N LEU A 516 -37.98 -41.54 4.54
CA LEU A 516 -36.69 -42.24 4.49
C LEU A 516 -36.74 -43.33 3.40
N ARG A 517 -35.63 -43.51 2.67
CA ARG A 517 -35.15 -44.84 2.26
C ARG A 517 -33.64 -44.84 2.03
N SER A 518 -32.99 -45.63 2.85
CA SER A 518 -31.63 -46.14 2.71
C SER A 518 -31.50 -47.06 1.49
N ARG A 519 -30.32 -47.07 0.87
CA ARG A 519 -29.68 -48.26 0.27
C ARG A 519 -28.26 -47.91 -0.13
N GLY A 520 -27.30 -48.47 0.61
CA GLY A 520 -25.89 -48.45 0.21
C GLY A 520 -25.60 -49.50 -0.87
N ARG A 521 -24.47 -49.32 -1.55
CA ARG A 521 -23.59 -50.41 -1.97
C ARG A 521 -22.19 -49.88 -2.29
N ARG A 522 -21.21 -50.66 -1.82
CA ARG A 522 -19.76 -50.50 -1.87
C ARG A 522 -19.22 -50.61 -3.30
N ARG A 523 -18.07 -49.99 -3.58
CA ARG A 523 -16.83 -50.66 -4.08
C ARG A 523 -15.69 -49.65 -4.30
N ALA A 524 -14.53 -49.95 -3.70
CA ALA A 524 -13.20 -49.55 -4.16
C ALA A 524 -12.77 -50.46 -5.33
N PRO A 525 -11.78 -50.05 -6.15
CA PRO A 525 -10.41 -50.60 -6.04
C PRO A 525 -9.33 -49.49 -6.20
N ALA A 526 -8.25 -49.50 -5.43
CA ALA A 526 -6.97 -50.20 -5.66
C ALA A 526 -6.24 -49.78 -6.96
N SER A 527 -5.11 -49.09 -6.77
CA SER A 527 -4.04 -48.81 -7.73
C SER A 527 -3.35 -50.09 -8.23
N PRO A 528 -2.60 -50.02 -9.34
CA PRO A 528 -1.16 -50.26 -9.22
C PRO A 528 -0.28 -49.32 -10.06
N ASP A 529 0.95 -49.16 -9.58
CA ASP A 529 2.09 -48.48 -10.19
C ASP A 529 2.52 -49.07 -11.55
N ALA A 530 3.12 -48.26 -12.43
CA ALA A 530 4.58 -48.28 -12.67
C ALA A 530 5.01 -47.56 -13.98
N ARG A 531 6.24 -47.02 -13.92
CA ARG A 531 7.22 -46.65 -14.99
C ARG A 531 7.12 -45.20 -15.51
N SER A 532 7.97 -44.29 -15.03
CA SER A 532 9.40 -44.07 -15.33
C SER A 532 9.66 -43.41 -16.69
N ALA A 533 10.04 -42.13 -16.71
CA ALA A 533 11.13 -41.59 -17.52
C ALA A 533 11.31 -40.06 -17.34
N SER A 534 12.58 -39.66 -17.31
CA SER A 534 13.14 -38.30 -17.44
C SER A 534 12.95 -37.32 -16.29
N ALA A 535 13.90 -37.37 -15.36
CA ALA A 535 14.38 -36.19 -14.65
C ALA A 535 14.98 -35.21 -15.68
N GLY A 536 14.16 -34.28 -16.16
CA GLY A 536 14.65 -33.02 -16.72
C GLY A 536 15.02 -32.12 -15.55
N ALA A 537 16.31 -31.82 -15.39
CA ALA A 537 16.76 -30.78 -14.49
C ALA A 537 16.10 -29.47 -14.94
N THR A 538 15.01 -29.07 -14.27
CA THR A 538 14.59 -27.67 -14.30
C THR A 538 15.76 -26.86 -13.77
N PRO A 539 16.26 -25.85 -14.50
CA PRO A 539 17.27 -24.97 -13.94
C PRO A 539 16.72 -24.44 -12.61
N SER A 540 17.46 -24.64 -11.53
CA SER A 540 17.10 -24.10 -10.23
C SER A 540 16.99 -22.59 -10.41
N LYS A 541 15.74 -22.08 -10.41
CA LYS A 541 15.52 -20.63 -10.52
C LYS A 541 16.25 -19.97 -9.34
N PRO A 542 17.03 -18.91 -9.60
CA PRO A 542 17.93 -18.35 -8.60
C PRO A 542 17.16 -17.89 -7.35
N THR A 543 17.70 -18.21 -6.18
CA THR A 543 17.16 -17.76 -4.90
C THR A 543 17.25 -16.23 -4.81
N PRO A 544 16.49 -15.55 -3.94
CA PRO A 544 16.68 -14.11 -3.74
C PRO A 544 18.12 -13.79 -3.36
N GLU A 545 18.80 -14.74 -2.72
CA GLU A 545 20.20 -14.59 -2.39
C GLU A 545 21.08 -14.49 -3.64
N MET A 546 20.83 -15.32 -4.65
CA MET A 546 21.58 -15.28 -5.90
C MET A 546 21.22 -14.06 -6.75
N LEU A 547 19.97 -13.60 -6.69
CA LEU A 547 19.52 -12.41 -7.43
C LEU A 547 19.97 -11.11 -6.77
N PHE A 548 20.09 -11.12 -5.45
CA PHE A 548 20.56 -9.96 -4.70
C PHE A 548 22.10 -9.88 -4.63
N ALA A 549 22.81 -10.99 -4.88
CA ALA A 549 24.26 -10.99 -5.01
C ALA A 549 24.67 -10.35 -6.35
#